data_AF-A0A4Q2XBL4-F1
#
_entry.id   AF-A0A4Q2XBL4-F1
#
_cell.length_a   1.000
_cell.length_b   1.000
_cell.length_c   1.000
_cell.angle_alpha   90.00
_cell.angle_beta   90.00
_cell.angle_gamma   90.00
#
_symmetry.space_group_name_H-M   'P 1'
#
loop_
_entity.id
_entity.type
_entity.pdbx_description
1 polymer ?
#
loop_
_entity_poly.entity_id
_entity_poly.type
_entity_poly.pdbx_seq_one_letter_code
_entity_poly.pdbx_strand_id
1 'polypeptide(L)'
;MDAAQLKAAILEAVPLRDSLSTVETEAACAVYSAAVKELYRRDGEDALEWAASDLPTGLRPGILSDLMKQMAVDSPDLMKTWADRFRGEYGERWAKQCDLSAVIGAAGRGAAELLRVRELLSTVALPNSASSYPADFDFQLLVTGSAPVWTLEEPVSYWAARDKEDSWEGVKHVVESMPGKGTNLVGHVFNGVRAMEGEEKAAGWMVGKLGELHPQLRRRAIQQLFLAEVGTEGTVALIRGFPDPADKMALVSSQLRSFLPSSSVAALKALESPQLQAEVLMDSVAATGGTGPAAERNRAFFISTMAQLQLDPQARQRIMEALSAPPSR
;
A
#
# COMPACT_ATOMS: atom_id res chain seq x y z
N MET A 1 -24.46 -17.99 -27.55
CA MET A 1 -23.26 -18.74 -27.94
C MET A 1 -23.22 -20.05 -27.18
N ASP A 2 -22.87 -21.16 -27.80
CA ASP A 2 -22.54 -22.43 -27.12
C ASP A 2 -21.05 -22.51 -26.75
N ALA A 3 -20.62 -23.60 -26.09
CA ALA A 3 -19.23 -23.77 -25.65
C ALA A 3 -18.22 -23.78 -26.81
N ALA A 4 -18.58 -24.36 -27.97
CA ALA A 4 -17.72 -24.39 -29.15
C ALA A 4 -17.54 -22.97 -29.72
N GLN A 5 -18.61 -22.19 -29.78
CA GLN A 5 -18.58 -20.79 -30.19
C GLN A 5 -17.76 -19.92 -29.23
N LEU A 6 -17.82 -20.18 -27.92
CA LEU A 6 -17.00 -19.48 -26.93
C LEU A 6 -15.51 -19.81 -27.10
N LYS A 7 -15.16 -21.10 -27.26
CA LYS A 7 -13.78 -21.54 -27.53
C LYS A 7 -13.22 -20.91 -28.82
N ALA A 8 -14.02 -20.88 -29.88
CA ALA A 8 -13.66 -20.21 -31.14
C ALA A 8 -13.41 -18.71 -30.93
N ALA A 9 -14.32 -18.00 -30.26
CA ALA A 9 -14.17 -16.57 -29.99
C ALA A 9 -12.91 -16.24 -29.15
N ILE A 10 -12.56 -17.10 -28.18
CA ILE A 10 -11.30 -16.99 -27.43
C ILE A 10 -10.11 -17.08 -28.38
N LEU A 11 -10.05 -18.12 -29.21
CA LEU A 11 -8.93 -18.37 -30.12
C LEU A 11 -8.78 -17.28 -31.20
N GLU A 12 -9.88 -16.75 -31.71
CA GLU A 12 -9.89 -15.65 -32.69
C GLU A 12 -9.42 -14.32 -32.06
N ALA A 13 -9.81 -14.05 -30.81
CA ALA A 13 -9.47 -12.80 -30.15
C ALA A 13 -8.00 -12.74 -29.67
N VAL A 14 -7.39 -13.88 -29.29
CA VAL A 14 -6.01 -13.91 -28.77
C VAL A 14 -4.98 -13.20 -29.65
N PRO A 15 -4.82 -13.50 -30.95
CA PRO A 15 -3.80 -12.85 -31.78
C PRO A 15 -4.03 -11.36 -31.98
N LEU A 16 -5.26 -10.88 -31.80
CA LEU A 16 -5.64 -9.46 -31.96
C LEU A 16 -5.33 -8.61 -30.73
N ARG A 17 -5.04 -9.25 -29.59
CA ARG A 17 -4.66 -8.53 -28.34
C ARG A 17 -3.29 -7.87 -28.43
N ASP A 18 -2.47 -8.31 -29.37
CA ASP A 18 -1.14 -7.74 -29.65
C ASP A 18 -1.15 -6.84 -30.90
N SER A 19 -2.34 -6.42 -31.37
CA SER A 19 -2.45 -5.55 -32.54
C SER A 19 -1.90 -4.14 -32.27
N LEU A 20 -1.39 -3.48 -33.32
CA LEU A 20 -0.88 -2.10 -33.23
C LEU A 20 -1.98 -1.05 -33.06
N SER A 21 -3.25 -1.43 -33.26
CA SER A 21 -4.42 -0.55 -33.15
C SER A 21 -5.02 -0.64 -31.75
N THR A 22 -5.10 0.49 -31.04
CA THR A 22 -5.63 0.52 -29.67
C THR A 22 -7.10 0.10 -29.59
N VAL A 23 -7.92 0.54 -30.54
CA VAL A 23 -9.37 0.24 -30.58
C VAL A 23 -9.64 -1.24 -30.84
N GLU A 24 -8.90 -1.85 -31.78
CA GLU A 24 -9.05 -3.28 -32.10
C GLU A 24 -8.56 -4.14 -30.95
N THR A 25 -7.44 -3.75 -30.33
CA THR A 25 -6.92 -4.41 -29.13
C THR A 25 -7.90 -4.34 -27.95
N GLU A 26 -8.53 -3.19 -27.69
CA GLU A 26 -9.54 -3.03 -26.64
C GLU A 26 -10.77 -3.92 -26.88
N ALA A 27 -11.31 -3.90 -28.11
CA ALA A 27 -12.45 -4.74 -28.47
C ALA A 27 -12.13 -6.24 -28.37
N ALA A 28 -10.95 -6.66 -28.84
CA ALA A 28 -10.48 -8.04 -28.72
C ALA A 28 -10.32 -8.47 -27.25
N CYS A 29 -9.75 -7.60 -26.40
CA CYS A 29 -9.64 -7.87 -24.96
C CYS A 29 -11.01 -8.02 -24.29
N ALA A 30 -12.00 -7.20 -24.67
CA ALA A 30 -13.34 -7.27 -24.13
C ALA A 30 -14.05 -8.58 -24.53
N VAL A 31 -14.01 -8.95 -25.82
CA VAL A 31 -14.58 -10.20 -26.33
C VAL A 31 -13.91 -11.41 -25.67
N TYR A 32 -12.58 -11.43 -25.62
CA TYR A 32 -11.81 -12.50 -24.99
C TYR A 32 -12.21 -12.67 -23.52
N SER A 33 -12.22 -11.58 -22.75
CA SER A 33 -12.53 -11.62 -21.31
C SER A 33 -13.95 -12.10 -21.05
N ALA A 34 -14.92 -11.64 -21.85
CA ALA A 34 -16.31 -12.08 -21.75
C ALA A 34 -16.47 -13.58 -22.12
N ALA A 35 -15.78 -14.03 -23.17
CA ALA A 35 -15.85 -15.41 -23.62
C ALA A 35 -15.20 -16.39 -22.62
N VAL A 36 -14.02 -16.05 -22.06
CA VAL A 36 -13.37 -16.84 -21.00
C VAL A 36 -14.26 -16.97 -19.77
N LYS A 37 -14.83 -15.84 -19.30
CA LYS A 37 -15.73 -15.82 -18.14
C LYS A 37 -16.97 -16.68 -18.37
N GLU A 38 -17.62 -16.51 -19.52
CA GLU A 38 -18.83 -17.27 -19.84
C GLU A 38 -18.55 -18.75 -20.06
N LEU A 39 -17.40 -19.11 -20.66
CA LEU A 39 -16.98 -20.49 -20.84
C LEU A 39 -16.78 -21.17 -19.48
N TYR A 40 -16.01 -20.56 -18.58
CA TYR A 40 -15.81 -21.11 -17.24
C TYR A 40 -17.12 -21.21 -16.45
N ARG A 41 -17.98 -20.20 -16.53
CA ARG A 41 -19.30 -20.21 -15.86
C ARG A 41 -20.17 -21.40 -16.28
N ARG A 42 -20.04 -21.87 -17.53
CA ARG A 42 -20.85 -22.97 -18.07
C ARG A 42 -20.23 -24.33 -17.86
N ASP A 43 -18.95 -24.44 -18.19
CA ASP A 43 -18.28 -25.73 -18.33
C ASP A 43 -17.38 -26.02 -17.12
N GLY A 44 -17.11 -25.03 -16.26
CA GLY A 44 -16.31 -25.20 -15.04
C GLY A 44 -14.93 -25.80 -15.34
N GLU A 45 -14.62 -26.91 -14.67
CA GLU A 45 -13.36 -27.65 -14.84
C GLU A 45 -13.14 -28.19 -16.26
N ASP A 46 -14.20 -28.52 -16.99
CA ASP A 46 -14.08 -29.03 -18.37
C ASP A 46 -13.47 -27.96 -19.31
N ALA A 47 -13.66 -26.67 -19.01
CA ALA A 47 -12.99 -25.59 -19.72
C ALA A 47 -11.48 -25.58 -19.46
N LEU A 48 -11.05 -25.88 -18.23
CA LEU A 48 -9.63 -25.98 -17.87
C LEU A 48 -8.99 -27.21 -18.50
N GLU A 49 -9.66 -28.36 -18.50
CA GLU A 49 -9.16 -29.58 -19.15
C GLU A 49 -9.05 -29.42 -20.67
N TRP A 50 -10.01 -28.74 -21.31
CA TRP A 50 -9.90 -28.34 -22.71
C TRP A 50 -8.65 -27.49 -22.94
N ALA A 51 -8.45 -26.45 -22.12
CA ALA A 51 -7.30 -25.57 -22.27
C ALA A 51 -5.97 -26.32 -22.07
N ALA A 52 -5.92 -27.24 -21.11
CA ALA A 52 -4.74 -28.06 -20.82
C ALA A 52 -4.41 -29.09 -21.90
N SER A 53 -5.42 -29.72 -22.49
CA SER A 53 -5.24 -30.87 -23.40
C SER A 53 -5.19 -30.47 -24.86
N ASP A 54 -6.06 -29.54 -25.28
CA ASP A 54 -6.35 -29.31 -26.70
C ASP A 54 -5.61 -28.08 -27.26
N LEU A 55 -5.15 -27.16 -26.38
CA LEU A 55 -4.44 -25.97 -26.84
C LEU A 55 -2.96 -26.25 -27.16
N PRO A 56 -2.44 -25.63 -28.24
CA PRO A 56 -1.00 -25.61 -28.52
C PRO A 56 -0.21 -24.97 -27.38
N THR A 57 1.02 -25.46 -27.13
CA THR A 57 1.89 -25.00 -26.05
C THR A 57 2.11 -23.49 -26.03
N GLY A 58 2.11 -22.82 -27.18
CA GLY A 58 2.28 -21.36 -27.26
C GLY A 58 1.08 -20.55 -26.75
N LEU A 59 -0.14 -21.09 -26.80
CA LEU A 59 -1.37 -20.40 -26.39
C LEU A 59 -1.86 -20.86 -25.01
N ARG A 60 -1.58 -22.12 -24.68
CA ARG A 60 -2.01 -22.79 -23.45
C ARG A 60 -1.76 -21.98 -22.17
N PRO A 61 -0.54 -21.50 -21.86
CA PRO A 61 -0.30 -20.83 -20.59
C PRO A 61 -1.14 -19.56 -20.43
N GLY A 62 -1.40 -18.80 -21.51
CA GLY A 62 -2.21 -17.59 -21.45
C GLY A 62 -3.69 -17.88 -21.17
N ILE A 63 -4.31 -18.74 -21.99
CA ILE A 63 -5.74 -19.06 -21.86
C ILE A 63 -6.01 -19.82 -20.56
N LEU A 64 -5.16 -20.78 -20.20
CA LEU A 64 -5.29 -21.53 -18.95
C LEU A 64 -5.21 -20.60 -17.73
N SER A 65 -4.31 -19.61 -17.75
CA SER A 65 -4.22 -18.61 -16.67
C SER A 65 -5.50 -17.80 -16.52
N ASP A 66 -6.12 -17.38 -17.63
CA ASP A 66 -7.32 -16.55 -17.57
C ASP A 66 -8.56 -17.34 -17.12
N LEU A 67 -8.66 -18.61 -17.49
CA LEU A 67 -9.67 -19.53 -16.93
C LEU A 67 -9.42 -19.78 -15.43
N MET A 68 -8.16 -20.01 -15.04
CA MET A 68 -7.80 -20.18 -13.64
C MET A 68 -8.10 -18.94 -12.79
N LYS A 69 -7.97 -17.73 -13.33
CA LYS A 69 -8.40 -16.50 -12.63
C LYS A 69 -9.89 -16.46 -12.36
N GLN A 70 -10.73 -16.98 -13.27
CA GLN A 70 -12.17 -17.08 -13.02
C GLN A 70 -12.45 -18.10 -11.90
N MET A 71 -11.81 -19.27 -11.98
CA MET A 71 -11.90 -20.30 -10.94
C MET A 71 -11.40 -19.82 -9.58
N ALA A 72 -10.31 -19.05 -9.55
CA ALA A 72 -9.67 -18.56 -8.34
C ALA A 72 -10.66 -17.79 -7.45
N VAL A 73 -11.58 -17.03 -8.06
CA VAL A 73 -12.56 -16.23 -7.35
C VAL A 73 -13.40 -17.11 -6.44
N ASP A 74 -13.94 -18.23 -6.94
CA ASP A 74 -14.92 -19.06 -6.22
C ASP A 74 -14.31 -20.31 -5.56
N SER A 75 -13.23 -20.85 -6.13
CA SER A 75 -12.65 -22.14 -5.75
C SER A 75 -11.11 -22.06 -5.64
N PRO A 76 -10.58 -21.36 -4.61
CA PRO A 76 -9.14 -21.16 -4.43
C PRO A 76 -8.37 -22.47 -4.19
N ASP A 77 -8.97 -23.46 -3.53
CA ASP A 77 -8.39 -24.79 -3.30
C ASP A 77 -8.19 -25.56 -4.62
N LEU A 78 -9.18 -25.49 -5.50
CA LEU A 78 -9.10 -26.09 -6.82
C LEU A 78 -8.08 -25.34 -7.70
N MET A 79 -8.08 -24.01 -7.65
CA MET A 79 -7.07 -23.19 -8.32
C MET A 79 -5.65 -23.58 -7.91
N LYS A 80 -5.40 -23.77 -6.61
CA LYS A 80 -4.10 -24.21 -6.11
C LYS A 80 -3.70 -25.57 -6.68
N THR A 81 -4.64 -26.52 -6.74
CA THR A 81 -4.39 -27.85 -7.32
C THR A 81 -3.95 -27.75 -8.79
N TRP A 82 -4.63 -26.91 -9.57
CA TRP A 82 -4.27 -26.65 -10.96
C TRP A 82 -2.93 -25.91 -11.11
N ALA A 83 -2.67 -24.93 -10.25
CA ALA A 83 -1.39 -24.22 -10.22
C ALA A 83 -0.23 -25.17 -9.92
N ASP A 84 -0.41 -26.09 -8.96
CA ASP A 84 0.59 -27.09 -8.57
C ASP A 84 0.85 -28.11 -9.69
N ARG A 85 -0.21 -28.55 -10.39
CA ARG A 85 -0.12 -29.45 -11.55
C ARG A 85 0.81 -28.91 -12.64
N PHE A 86 0.73 -27.62 -12.93
CA PHE A 86 1.49 -26.98 -14.01
C PHE A 86 2.71 -26.18 -13.54
N ARG A 87 2.98 -26.13 -12.23
CA ARG A 87 4.12 -25.41 -11.66
C ARG A 87 5.46 -25.87 -12.23
N GLY A 88 5.62 -27.18 -12.45
CA GLY A 88 6.83 -27.75 -13.04
C GLY A 88 7.07 -27.32 -14.49
N GLU A 89 5.99 -27.07 -15.24
CA GLU A 89 6.04 -26.70 -16.67
C GLU A 89 6.22 -25.20 -16.87
N TYR A 90 5.48 -24.36 -16.11
CA TYR A 90 5.45 -22.90 -16.32
C TYR A 90 6.17 -22.09 -15.23
N GLY A 91 6.65 -22.75 -14.18
CA GLY A 91 7.41 -22.13 -13.10
C GLY A 91 6.54 -21.42 -12.04
N GLU A 92 7.22 -20.98 -10.99
CA GLU A 92 6.60 -20.42 -9.78
C GLU A 92 5.82 -19.13 -10.02
N ARG A 93 6.34 -18.25 -10.90
CA ARG A 93 5.69 -16.97 -11.23
C ARG A 93 4.33 -17.20 -11.87
N TRP A 94 4.22 -18.18 -12.76
CA TRP A 94 2.96 -18.55 -13.40
C TRP A 94 1.99 -19.17 -12.39
N ALA A 95 2.48 -20.05 -11.51
CA ALA A 95 1.64 -20.68 -10.49
C ALA A 95 0.99 -19.66 -9.53
N LYS A 96 1.69 -18.57 -9.19
CA LYS A 96 1.22 -17.51 -8.27
C LYS A 96 0.40 -16.38 -8.92
N GLN A 97 0.27 -16.36 -10.24
CA GLN A 97 -0.36 -15.21 -10.92
C GLN A 97 -1.86 -15.07 -10.62
N CYS A 98 -2.50 -16.13 -10.12
CA CYS A 98 -3.94 -16.14 -9.79
C CYS A 98 -4.22 -15.79 -8.32
N ASP A 99 -3.19 -15.61 -7.49
CA ASP A 99 -3.33 -15.29 -6.07
C ASP A 99 -4.23 -14.08 -5.85
N LEU A 100 -4.03 -13.00 -6.63
CA LEU A 100 -4.82 -11.77 -6.49
C LEU A 100 -6.32 -12.02 -6.75
N SER A 101 -6.65 -12.81 -7.77
CA SER A 101 -8.06 -13.16 -8.06
C SER A 101 -8.67 -13.98 -6.94
N ALA A 102 -7.90 -14.91 -6.36
CA ALA A 102 -8.35 -15.70 -5.21
C ALA A 102 -8.61 -14.85 -3.97
N VAL A 103 -7.68 -13.94 -3.62
CA VAL A 103 -7.88 -13.06 -2.45
C VAL A 103 -9.01 -12.06 -2.66
N ILE A 104 -9.24 -11.56 -3.89
CA ILE A 104 -10.39 -10.69 -4.18
C ILE A 104 -11.71 -11.45 -3.99
N GLY A 105 -11.83 -12.66 -4.53
CA GLY A 105 -13.02 -13.50 -4.34
C GLY A 105 -13.25 -13.84 -2.86
N ALA A 106 -12.18 -14.19 -2.15
CA ALA A 106 -12.21 -14.49 -0.72
C ALA A 106 -12.65 -13.29 0.12
N ALA A 107 -12.14 -12.09 -0.17
CA ALA A 107 -12.56 -10.85 0.50
C ALA A 107 -14.05 -10.57 0.31
N GLY A 108 -14.58 -10.84 -0.89
CA GLY A 108 -16.01 -10.75 -1.19
C GLY A 108 -16.90 -11.71 -0.36
N ARG A 109 -16.33 -12.79 0.18
CA ARG A 109 -17.00 -13.76 1.07
C ARG A 109 -16.75 -13.50 2.56
N GLY A 110 -15.95 -12.49 2.90
CA GLY A 110 -15.69 -12.08 4.29
C GLY A 110 -14.26 -12.35 4.77
N ALA A 111 -13.92 -11.77 5.93
CA ALA A 111 -12.55 -11.74 6.44
C ALA A 111 -12.00 -13.13 6.81
N ALA A 112 -12.84 -14.01 7.37
CA ALA A 112 -12.42 -15.38 7.72
C ALA A 112 -11.98 -16.18 6.47
N GLU A 113 -12.71 -16.05 5.38
CA GLU A 113 -12.37 -16.71 4.11
C GLU A 113 -11.12 -16.08 3.48
N LEU A 114 -10.97 -14.76 3.55
CA LEU A 114 -9.74 -14.08 3.12
C LEU A 114 -8.50 -14.59 3.87
N LEU A 115 -8.59 -14.73 5.20
CA LEU A 115 -7.48 -15.25 6.01
C LEU A 115 -7.14 -16.70 5.62
N ARG A 116 -8.16 -17.57 5.49
CA ARG A 116 -7.98 -18.97 5.07
C ARG A 116 -7.28 -19.06 3.71
N VAL A 117 -7.70 -18.28 2.73
CA VAL A 117 -7.13 -18.30 1.38
C VAL A 117 -5.70 -17.77 1.36
N ARG A 118 -5.40 -16.75 2.17
CA ARG A 118 -4.02 -16.24 2.29
C ARG A 118 -3.07 -17.29 2.88
N GLU A 119 -3.53 -18.04 3.87
CA GLU A 119 -2.78 -19.16 4.43
C GLU A 119 -2.59 -20.29 3.40
N LEU A 120 -3.69 -20.72 2.76
CA LEU A 120 -3.70 -21.75 1.72
C LEU A 120 -2.67 -21.49 0.61
N LEU A 121 -2.59 -20.24 0.15
CA LEU A 121 -1.69 -19.83 -0.94
C LEU A 121 -0.33 -19.33 -0.44
N SER A 122 -0.15 -19.20 0.88
CA SER A 122 1.03 -18.57 1.49
C SER A 122 1.33 -17.20 0.86
N THR A 123 0.27 -16.41 0.61
CA THR A 123 0.36 -15.14 -0.13
C THR A 123 0.18 -13.93 0.79
N VAL A 124 0.93 -12.89 0.47
CA VAL A 124 0.83 -11.57 1.11
C VAL A 124 -0.10 -10.63 0.36
N ALA A 125 -0.64 -11.07 -0.79
CA ALA A 125 -1.55 -10.28 -1.60
C ALA A 125 -2.84 -9.94 -0.85
N LEU A 126 -3.31 -8.72 -1.06
CA LEU A 126 -4.59 -8.21 -0.55
C LEU A 126 -5.28 -7.40 -1.66
N PRO A 127 -6.61 -7.32 -1.64
CA PRO A 127 -7.34 -6.41 -2.52
C PRO A 127 -6.93 -4.95 -2.28
N ASN A 128 -6.67 -4.24 -3.37
CA ASN A 128 -6.28 -2.82 -3.40
C ASN A 128 -7.45 -1.88 -3.75
N SER A 129 -8.69 -2.34 -3.57
CA SER A 129 -9.90 -1.56 -3.84
C SER A 129 -10.88 -1.71 -2.69
N ALA A 130 -11.45 -0.59 -2.25
CA ALA A 130 -12.50 -0.56 -1.24
C ALA A 130 -13.75 -1.37 -1.64
N SER A 131 -14.02 -1.51 -2.94
CA SER A 131 -15.16 -2.28 -3.47
C SER A 131 -15.01 -3.79 -3.30
N SER A 132 -13.80 -4.29 -3.04
CA SER A 132 -13.54 -5.71 -2.82
C SER A 132 -13.98 -6.19 -1.43
N TYR A 133 -14.29 -5.26 -0.53
CA TYR A 133 -14.71 -5.54 0.84
C TYR A 133 -16.21 -5.25 0.98
N PRO A 134 -17.07 -6.25 1.28
CA PRO A 134 -18.49 -6.02 1.51
C PRO A 134 -18.75 -5.11 2.71
N ALA A 135 -19.98 -4.61 2.86
CA ALA A 135 -20.32 -3.62 3.88
C ALA A 135 -20.16 -4.16 5.32
N ASP A 136 -20.42 -5.45 5.51
CA ASP A 136 -20.30 -6.21 6.76
C ASP A 136 -18.93 -6.91 6.90
N PHE A 137 -17.93 -6.51 6.10
CA PHE A 137 -16.60 -7.10 6.18
C PHE A 137 -15.95 -6.81 7.55
N ASP A 138 -15.55 -7.88 8.24
CA ASP A 138 -14.89 -7.81 9.55
C ASP A 138 -13.40 -7.43 9.42
N PHE A 139 -13.13 -6.13 9.31
CA PHE A 139 -11.76 -5.61 9.24
C PHE A 139 -10.98 -5.87 10.52
N GLN A 140 -11.63 -5.92 11.69
CA GLN A 140 -10.97 -6.21 12.95
C GLN A 140 -10.37 -7.62 12.94
N LEU A 141 -11.14 -8.62 12.49
CA LEU A 141 -10.65 -9.98 12.30
C LEU A 141 -9.49 -10.02 11.31
N LEU A 142 -9.59 -9.31 10.18
CA LEU A 142 -8.48 -9.25 9.21
C LEU A 142 -7.21 -8.69 9.85
N VAL A 143 -7.32 -7.57 10.57
CA VAL A 143 -6.17 -6.83 11.13
C VAL A 143 -5.52 -7.58 12.28
N THR A 144 -6.30 -8.21 13.15
CA THR A 144 -5.79 -8.97 14.31
C THR A 144 -5.36 -10.40 13.94
N GLY A 145 -5.97 -11.00 12.91
CA GLY A 145 -5.68 -12.36 12.44
C GLY A 145 -4.60 -12.47 11.37
N SER A 146 -4.10 -11.35 10.83
CA SER A 146 -3.10 -11.37 9.74
C SER A 146 -1.66 -11.15 10.20
N ALA A 147 -0.76 -11.94 9.62
CA ALA A 147 0.66 -11.60 9.52
C ALA A 147 1.13 -11.75 8.05
N PRO A 148 2.01 -10.87 7.53
CA PRO A 148 2.60 -9.73 8.21
C PRO A 148 1.76 -8.45 8.12
N VAL A 149 1.82 -7.66 9.20
CA VAL A 149 1.00 -6.45 9.41
C VAL A 149 1.25 -5.34 8.37
N TRP A 150 2.43 -5.29 7.75
CA TRP A 150 2.78 -4.28 6.73
C TRP A 150 1.96 -4.36 5.44
N THR A 151 1.23 -5.47 5.22
CA THR A 151 0.36 -5.62 4.05
C THR A 151 -1.01 -4.96 4.22
N LEU A 152 -1.36 -4.56 5.44
CA LEU A 152 -2.72 -4.13 5.82
C LEU A 152 -3.00 -2.64 5.61
N GLU A 153 -2.08 -1.94 4.98
CA GLU A 153 -2.09 -0.48 4.77
C GLU A 153 -3.38 0.01 4.07
N GLU A 154 -3.71 -0.57 2.92
CA GLU A 154 -4.94 -0.24 2.18
C GLU A 154 -6.22 -0.68 2.92
N PRO A 155 -6.35 -1.95 3.40
CA PRO A 155 -7.52 -2.36 4.19
C PRO A 155 -7.80 -1.47 5.40
N VAL A 156 -6.76 -1.04 6.14
CA VAL A 156 -6.93 -0.15 7.30
C VAL A 156 -7.42 1.24 6.87
N SER A 157 -6.92 1.76 5.75
CA SER A 157 -7.41 3.02 5.19
C SER A 157 -8.90 2.93 4.83
N TYR A 158 -9.34 1.81 4.23
CA TYR A 158 -10.75 1.59 3.90
C TYR A 158 -11.63 1.39 5.14
N TRP A 159 -11.11 0.68 6.15
CA TRP A 159 -11.81 0.52 7.43
C TRP A 159 -12.02 1.86 8.10
N ALA A 160 -10.98 2.68 8.22
CA ALA A 160 -11.05 4.00 8.85
C ALA A 160 -11.96 4.98 8.09
N ALA A 161 -12.07 4.86 6.77
CA ALA A 161 -13.03 5.62 5.97
C ALA A 161 -14.50 5.20 6.24
N ARG A 162 -14.74 3.97 6.70
CA ARG A 162 -16.08 3.46 7.03
C ARG A 162 -16.44 3.71 8.49
N ASP A 163 -15.53 3.36 9.40
CA ASP A 163 -15.68 3.52 10.84
C ASP A 163 -14.32 3.86 11.48
N LYS A 164 -14.11 5.16 11.74
CA LYS A 164 -12.84 5.65 12.27
C LYS A 164 -12.59 5.24 13.73
N GLU A 165 -13.63 5.11 14.54
CA GLU A 165 -13.46 4.76 15.96
C GLU A 165 -13.14 3.27 16.09
N ASP A 166 -13.89 2.42 15.38
CA ASP A 166 -13.64 0.97 15.36
C ASP A 166 -12.25 0.64 14.79
N SER A 167 -11.86 1.29 13.68
CA SER A 167 -10.53 1.11 13.10
C SER A 167 -9.39 1.55 14.03
N TRP A 168 -9.60 2.63 14.80
CA TRP A 168 -8.62 3.06 15.79
C TRP A 168 -8.44 2.02 16.89
N GLU A 169 -9.53 1.53 17.48
CA GLU A 169 -9.46 0.52 18.55
C GLU A 169 -8.78 -0.77 18.06
N GLY A 170 -9.06 -1.20 16.83
CA GLY A 170 -8.38 -2.33 16.21
C GLY A 170 -6.88 -2.12 16.00
N VAL A 171 -6.49 -0.98 15.42
CA VAL A 171 -5.08 -0.67 15.17
C VAL A 171 -4.32 -0.45 16.48
N LYS A 172 -4.92 0.24 17.45
CA LYS A 172 -4.38 0.42 18.80
C LYS A 172 -4.14 -0.93 19.47
N HIS A 173 -5.11 -1.85 19.40
CA HIS A 173 -4.93 -3.20 19.91
C HIS A 173 -3.72 -3.90 19.29
N VAL A 174 -3.52 -3.80 17.97
CA VAL A 174 -2.32 -4.38 17.31
C VAL A 174 -1.03 -3.70 17.77
N VAL A 175 -1.01 -2.37 17.85
CA VAL A 175 0.16 -1.59 18.29
C VAL A 175 0.57 -1.95 19.73
N GLU A 176 -0.40 -2.16 20.62
CA GLU A 176 -0.17 -2.47 22.03
C GLU A 176 0.14 -3.95 22.28
N SER A 177 -0.50 -4.86 21.53
CA SER A 177 -0.30 -6.32 21.68
C SER A 177 0.92 -6.86 20.94
N MET A 178 1.43 -6.16 19.92
CA MET A 178 2.55 -6.60 19.10
C MET A 178 3.69 -5.57 19.09
N PRO A 179 4.59 -5.58 20.09
CA PRO A 179 5.68 -4.61 20.20
C PRO A 179 6.50 -4.50 18.91
N GLY A 180 6.51 -3.28 18.36
CA GLY A 180 7.26 -2.95 17.15
C GLY A 180 6.61 -3.33 15.82
N LYS A 181 5.35 -3.78 15.84
CA LYS A 181 4.50 -3.96 14.65
C LYS A 181 3.29 -3.01 14.74
N GLY A 182 2.61 -2.78 13.63
CA GLY A 182 1.35 -2.03 13.60
C GLY A 182 1.45 -0.50 13.67
N THR A 183 2.56 0.08 14.14
CA THR A 183 2.70 1.55 14.22
C THR A 183 2.64 2.23 12.84
N ASN A 184 3.01 1.52 11.77
CA ASN A 184 2.84 2.00 10.40
C ASN A 184 1.37 2.14 9.98
N LEU A 185 0.47 1.34 10.56
CA LEU A 185 -0.96 1.39 10.24
C LEU A 185 -1.64 2.68 10.74
N VAL A 186 -1.05 3.38 11.70
CA VAL A 186 -1.61 4.63 12.22
C VAL A 186 -1.71 5.70 11.12
N GLY A 187 -0.73 5.78 10.22
CA GLY A 187 -0.78 6.69 9.06
C GLY A 187 -1.92 6.33 8.09
N HIS A 188 -2.24 5.05 7.97
CA HIS A 188 -3.34 4.56 7.13
C HIS A 188 -4.71 4.81 7.75
N VAL A 189 -4.84 4.69 9.08
CA VAL A 189 -6.05 5.15 9.78
C VAL A 189 -6.27 6.64 9.50
N PHE A 190 -5.24 7.48 9.67
CA PHE A 190 -5.34 8.90 9.35
C PHE A 190 -5.77 9.15 7.91
N ASN A 191 -5.21 8.43 6.93
CA ASN A 191 -5.57 8.60 5.52
C ASN A 191 -7.04 8.25 5.23
N GLY A 192 -7.57 7.21 5.85
CA GLY A 192 -8.99 6.86 5.74
C GLY A 192 -9.90 7.95 6.30
N VAL A 193 -9.59 8.47 7.50
CA VAL A 193 -10.36 9.57 8.10
C VAL A 193 -10.24 10.85 7.28
N ARG A 194 -9.04 11.19 6.81
CA ARG A 194 -8.77 12.36 5.95
C ARG A 194 -9.61 12.30 4.68
N ALA A 195 -9.73 11.14 4.04
CA ALA A 195 -10.52 10.98 2.82
C ALA A 195 -12.00 11.31 3.01
N MET A 196 -12.52 11.20 4.24
CA MET A 196 -13.93 11.44 4.56
C MET A 196 -14.19 12.81 5.22
N GLU A 197 -13.26 13.30 6.03
CA GLU A 197 -13.47 14.48 6.88
C GLU A 197 -12.60 15.68 6.52
N GLY A 198 -11.64 15.51 5.61
CA GLY A 198 -10.63 16.51 5.28
C GLY A 198 -9.47 16.54 6.29
N GLU A 199 -8.45 17.31 5.93
CA GLU A 199 -7.12 17.31 6.57
C GLU A 199 -7.17 17.77 8.02
N GLU A 200 -7.78 18.93 8.29
CA GLU A 200 -7.76 19.55 9.61
C GLU A 200 -8.58 18.76 10.65
N LYS A 201 -9.75 18.23 10.26
CA LYS A 201 -10.57 17.41 11.15
C LYS A 201 -9.90 16.07 11.45
N ALA A 202 -9.37 15.41 10.43
CA ALA A 202 -8.63 14.16 10.61
C ALA A 202 -7.38 14.37 11.48
N ALA A 203 -6.67 15.49 11.31
CA ALA A 203 -5.50 15.82 12.11
C ALA A 203 -5.85 16.04 13.58
N GLY A 204 -6.87 16.87 13.87
CA GLY A 204 -7.34 17.10 15.24
C GLY A 204 -7.78 15.81 15.93
N TRP A 205 -8.50 14.95 15.23
CA TRP A 205 -8.92 13.64 15.73
C TRP A 205 -7.71 12.72 15.99
N MET A 206 -6.80 12.57 15.02
CA MET A 206 -5.62 11.69 15.13
C MET A 206 -4.69 12.12 16.26
N VAL A 207 -4.47 13.43 16.44
CA VAL A 207 -3.66 13.95 17.56
C VAL A 207 -4.28 13.58 18.90
N GLY A 208 -5.60 13.66 19.03
CA GLY A 208 -6.32 13.20 20.22
C GLY A 208 -6.10 11.72 20.49
N LYS A 209 -6.27 10.88 19.45
CA LYS A 209 -6.10 9.42 19.52
C LYS A 209 -4.69 8.99 19.87
N LEU A 210 -3.66 9.62 19.29
CA LEU A 210 -2.26 9.37 19.65
C LEU A 210 -1.95 9.63 21.13
N GLY A 211 -2.74 10.49 21.80
CA GLY A 211 -2.67 10.73 23.23
C GLY A 211 -3.09 9.55 24.09
N GLU A 212 -3.83 8.58 23.54
CA GLU A 212 -4.27 7.37 24.25
C GLU A 212 -3.18 6.29 24.33
N LEU A 213 -2.16 6.37 23.46
CA LEU A 213 -1.07 5.40 23.41
C LEU A 213 -0.04 5.64 24.52
N HIS A 214 0.59 4.56 25.01
CA HIS A 214 1.75 4.66 25.88
C HIS A 214 2.85 5.55 25.25
N PRO A 215 3.56 6.42 26.00
CA PRO A 215 4.45 7.44 25.43
C PRO A 215 5.50 6.93 24.44
N GLN A 216 6.05 5.74 24.69
CA GLN A 216 7.02 5.12 23.78
C GLN A 216 6.37 4.68 22.45
N LEU A 217 5.14 4.15 22.49
CA LEU A 217 4.38 3.75 21.31
C LEU A 217 3.88 4.97 20.54
N ARG A 218 3.41 6.01 21.24
CA ARG A 218 3.03 7.30 20.67
C ARG A 218 4.16 7.90 19.82
N ARG A 219 5.36 8.03 20.39
CA ARG A 219 6.52 8.58 19.66
C ARG A 219 6.80 7.80 18.38
N ARG A 220 6.76 6.47 18.46
CA ARG A 220 6.97 5.60 17.29
C ARG A 220 5.85 5.75 16.26
N ALA A 221 4.59 5.82 16.69
CA ALA A 221 3.46 6.05 15.80
C ALA A 221 3.58 7.38 15.05
N ILE A 222 3.93 8.46 15.74
CA ILE A 222 4.17 9.80 15.14
C ILE A 222 5.28 9.72 14.09
N GLN A 223 6.39 9.07 14.43
CA GLN A 223 7.49 8.83 13.50
C GLN A 223 7.10 7.94 12.33
N GLN A 224 5.96 7.25 12.32
CA GLN A 224 5.55 6.37 11.23
C GLN A 224 4.36 6.92 10.43
N LEU A 225 3.73 8.01 10.90
CA LEU A 225 2.64 8.68 10.18
C LEU A 225 3.02 9.07 8.74
N PHE A 226 4.28 9.43 8.52
CA PHE A 226 4.78 9.87 7.22
C PHE A 226 5.00 8.73 6.21
N LEU A 227 5.02 7.46 6.66
CA LEU A 227 5.18 6.31 5.76
C LEU A 227 3.94 6.10 4.90
N ALA A 228 2.78 6.51 5.38
CA ALA A 228 1.59 6.61 4.58
C ALA A 228 1.67 7.87 3.70
N GLU A 229 1.12 7.84 2.49
CA GLU A 229 1.05 9.00 1.59
C GLU A 229 0.07 10.08 2.12
N VAL A 230 0.48 10.77 3.19
CA VAL A 230 -0.27 11.81 3.90
C VAL A 230 -0.33 13.13 3.13
N GLY A 231 0.47 13.27 2.07
CA GLY A 231 0.54 14.47 1.25
C GLY A 231 1.00 15.71 2.03
N THR A 232 1.18 16.82 1.31
CA THR A 232 1.66 18.08 1.91
C THR A 232 0.64 18.68 2.87
N GLU A 233 -0.63 18.74 2.48
CA GLU A 233 -1.68 19.40 3.27
C GLU A 233 -2.00 18.64 4.57
N GLY A 234 -2.15 17.31 4.48
CA GLY A 234 -2.34 16.46 5.67
C GLY A 234 -1.17 16.54 6.65
N THR A 235 0.06 16.64 6.13
CA THR A 235 1.26 16.84 6.95
C THR A 235 1.19 18.15 7.73
N VAL A 236 0.87 19.24 7.03
CA VAL A 236 0.78 20.58 7.64
C VAL A 236 -0.31 20.62 8.70
N ALA A 237 -1.47 20.02 8.42
CA ALA A 237 -2.58 19.91 9.38
C ALA A 237 -2.17 19.13 10.65
N LEU A 238 -1.47 17.99 10.50
CA LEU A 238 -0.95 17.23 11.64
C LEU A 238 0.02 18.07 12.49
N ILE A 239 0.98 18.75 11.87
CA ILE A 239 1.96 19.59 12.59
C ILE A 239 1.28 20.72 13.35
N ARG A 240 0.26 21.36 12.76
CA ARG A 240 -0.55 22.39 13.44
C ARG A 240 -1.36 21.82 14.59
N GLY A 241 -1.94 20.63 14.40
CA GLY A 241 -2.77 19.96 15.39
C GLY A 241 -2.01 19.50 16.64
N PHE A 242 -0.74 19.12 16.53
CA PHE A 242 0.05 18.70 17.69
C PHE A 242 0.26 19.86 18.69
N PRO A 243 -0.02 19.68 19.99
CA PRO A 243 0.24 20.72 20.98
C PRO A 243 1.71 20.75 21.45
N ASP A 244 2.39 19.60 21.44
CA ASP A 244 3.76 19.45 21.94
C ASP A 244 4.79 19.73 20.83
N PRO A 245 5.70 20.71 21.01
CA PRO A 245 6.80 20.94 20.08
C PRO A 245 7.63 19.68 19.78
N ALA A 246 7.85 18.80 20.76
CA ALA A 246 8.64 17.60 20.55
C ALA A 246 8.01 16.63 19.54
N ASP A 247 6.67 16.50 19.56
CA ASP A 247 5.94 15.67 18.61
C ASP A 247 5.95 16.28 17.20
N LYS A 248 5.81 17.61 17.11
CA LYS A 248 5.96 18.33 15.83
C LYS A 248 7.34 18.09 15.22
N MET A 249 8.39 18.25 16.02
CA MET A 249 9.76 18.02 15.60
C MET A 249 9.96 16.58 15.15
N ALA A 250 9.46 15.60 15.91
CA ALA A 250 9.56 14.18 15.56
C ALA A 250 8.93 13.87 14.20
N LEU A 251 7.74 14.41 13.92
CA LEU A 251 7.07 14.24 12.63
C LEU A 251 7.89 14.87 11.48
N VAL A 252 8.33 16.12 11.63
CA VAL A 252 9.08 16.85 10.58
C VAL A 252 10.44 16.22 10.32
N SER A 253 11.19 15.85 11.36
CA SER A 253 12.48 15.15 11.23
C SER A 253 12.35 13.85 10.44
N SER A 254 11.25 13.12 10.63
CA SER A 254 11.00 11.87 9.92
C SER A 254 10.79 12.07 8.42
N GLN A 255 10.13 13.17 8.03
CA GLN A 255 9.95 13.53 6.63
C GLN A 255 11.25 13.96 5.97
N LEU A 256 12.06 14.77 6.66
CA LEU A 256 13.35 15.23 6.15
C LEU A 256 14.30 14.08 5.82
N ARG A 257 14.28 13.02 6.64
CA ARG A 257 15.08 11.80 6.41
C ARG A 257 14.66 11.01 5.16
N SER A 258 13.48 11.31 4.61
CA SER A 258 12.97 10.68 3.39
C SER A 258 13.27 11.49 2.12
N PHE A 259 13.92 12.66 2.27
CA PHE A 259 14.38 13.51 1.16
C PHE A 259 13.30 13.96 0.16
N LEU A 260 12.06 14.17 0.63
CA LEU A 260 10.96 14.67 -0.20
C LEU A 260 10.94 16.21 -0.19
N PRO A 261 11.36 16.92 -1.28
CA PRO A 261 11.71 18.34 -1.19
C PRO A 261 10.53 19.27 -0.89
N SER A 262 9.40 19.10 -1.57
CA SER A 262 8.24 20.01 -1.44
C SER A 262 7.52 19.82 -0.11
N SER A 263 7.29 18.58 0.33
CA SER A 263 6.64 18.28 1.62
C SER A 263 7.52 18.70 2.80
N SER A 264 8.84 18.49 2.72
CA SER A 264 9.77 18.86 3.79
C SER A 264 9.79 20.36 4.09
N VAL A 265 9.76 21.21 3.04
CA VAL A 265 9.71 22.67 3.21
C VAL A 265 8.39 23.11 3.84
N ALA A 266 7.27 22.55 3.39
CA ALA A 266 5.96 22.86 3.95
C ALA A 266 5.85 22.43 5.42
N ALA A 267 6.38 21.24 5.75
CA ALA A 267 6.44 20.71 7.10
C ALA A 267 7.26 21.63 8.03
N LEU A 268 8.44 22.06 7.59
CA LEU A 268 9.27 23.01 8.35
C LEU A 268 8.56 24.36 8.54
N LYS A 269 7.90 24.89 7.50
CA LYS A 269 7.14 26.14 7.62
C LYS A 269 5.98 26.03 8.61
N ALA A 270 5.32 24.87 8.68
CA ALA A 270 4.22 24.61 9.60
C ALA A 270 4.62 24.58 11.09
N LEU A 271 5.93 24.52 11.41
CA LEU A 271 6.41 24.68 12.79
C LEU A 271 6.22 26.11 13.31
N GLU A 272 6.09 27.09 12.43
CA GLU A 272 5.87 28.52 12.76
C GLU A 272 6.89 29.11 13.75
N SER A 273 8.06 28.46 13.89
CA SER A 273 9.17 28.89 14.75
C SER A 273 10.50 28.68 14.01
N PRO A 274 11.24 29.76 13.71
CA PRO A 274 12.58 29.66 13.13
C PRO A 274 13.55 28.84 13.99
N GLN A 275 13.40 28.88 15.32
CA GLN A 275 14.20 28.10 16.25
C GLN A 275 13.92 26.59 16.09
N LEU A 276 12.65 26.17 16.10
CA LEU A 276 12.30 24.76 15.89
C LEU A 276 12.70 24.28 14.49
N GLN A 277 12.56 25.12 13.47
CA GLN A 277 13.04 24.81 12.12
C GLN A 277 14.54 24.54 12.09
N ALA A 278 15.34 25.38 12.76
CA ALA A 278 16.78 25.21 12.86
C ALA A 278 17.17 23.95 13.63
N GLU A 279 16.53 23.67 14.76
CA GLU A 279 16.77 22.48 15.58
C GLU A 279 16.48 21.19 14.79
N VAL A 280 15.33 21.11 14.13
CA VAL A 280 14.95 19.95 13.31
C VAL A 280 15.91 19.72 12.15
N LEU A 281 16.37 20.79 11.51
CA LEU A 281 17.37 20.70 10.43
C LEU A 281 18.72 20.23 10.97
N MET A 282 19.19 20.76 12.09
CA MET A 282 20.44 20.34 12.73
C MET A 282 20.41 18.84 13.09
N ASP A 283 19.34 18.40 13.75
CA ASP A 283 19.16 16.99 14.14
C ASP A 283 19.09 16.05 12.93
N SER A 284 18.43 16.51 11.86
CA SER A 284 18.34 15.75 10.61
C SER A 284 19.72 15.66 9.94
N VAL A 285 20.46 16.76 9.84
CA VAL A 285 21.82 16.78 9.27
C VAL A 285 22.74 15.83 10.04
N ALA A 286 22.73 15.88 11.37
CA ALA A 286 23.54 15.00 12.21
C ALA A 286 23.22 13.51 11.99
N ALA A 287 21.95 13.17 11.79
CA ALA A 287 21.50 11.80 11.54
C ALA A 287 21.81 11.29 10.12
N THR A 288 22.10 12.18 9.16
CA THR A 288 22.24 11.83 7.74
C THR A 288 23.71 11.73 7.27
N GLY A 289 24.64 11.61 8.22
CA GLY A 289 26.08 11.52 7.94
C GLY A 289 26.43 10.42 6.94
N GLY A 290 27.48 10.64 6.14
CA GLY A 290 27.95 9.68 5.15
C GLY A 290 29.08 10.23 4.28
N THR A 291 29.64 9.40 3.41
CA THR A 291 30.66 9.81 2.41
C THR A 291 30.20 9.42 1.00
N GLY A 292 30.74 10.12 -0.01
CA GLY A 292 30.46 9.84 -1.43
C GLY A 292 29.20 10.51 -2.01
N PRO A 293 28.74 10.09 -3.20
CA PRO A 293 27.70 10.78 -3.98
C PRO A 293 26.33 10.90 -3.27
N ALA A 294 26.03 10.01 -2.33
CA ALA A 294 24.82 10.11 -1.52
C ALA A 294 24.89 11.31 -0.54
N ALA A 295 26.06 11.56 0.06
CA ALA A 295 26.25 12.68 0.97
C ALA A 295 26.13 14.04 0.25
N GLU A 296 26.63 14.13 -0.99
CA GLU A 296 26.48 15.34 -1.81
C GLU A 296 25.03 15.65 -2.16
N ARG A 297 24.24 14.62 -2.52
CA ARG A 297 22.80 14.76 -2.75
C ARG A 297 22.06 15.22 -1.50
N ASN A 298 22.35 14.63 -0.34
CA ASN A 298 21.75 15.03 0.94
C ASN A 298 22.11 16.49 1.28
N ARG A 299 23.37 16.88 1.08
CA ARG A 299 23.83 18.26 1.29
C ARG A 299 23.10 19.25 0.37
N ALA A 300 22.98 18.94 -0.92
CA ALA A 300 22.24 19.77 -1.86
C ALA A 300 20.75 19.91 -1.46
N PHE A 301 20.13 18.81 -1.02
CA PHE A 301 18.77 18.82 -0.49
C PHE A 301 18.61 19.78 0.71
N PHE A 302 19.46 19.68 1.73
CA PHE A 302 19.37 20.55 2.90
C PHE A 302 19.67 22.03 2.56
N ILE A 303 20.63 22.30 1.68
CA ILE A 303 20.91 23.67 1.20
C ILE A 303 19.69 24.24 0.48
N SER A 304 19.07 23.47 -0.43
CA SER A 304 17.88 23.91 -1.17
C SER A 304 16.66 24.11 -0.26
N THR A 305 16.54 23.31 0.80
CA THR A 305 15.50 23.42 1.82
C THR A 305 15.69 24.70 2.64
N MET A 306 16.91 24.95 3.15
CA MET A 306 17.24 26.16 3.89
C MET A 306 17.08 27.44 3.07
N ALA A 307 17.30 27.40 1.75
CA ALA A 307 17.10 28.56 0.87
C ALA A 307 15.64 29.04 0.84
N GLN A 308 14.69 28.17 1.17
CA GLN A 308 13.25 28.46 1.15
C GLN A 308 12.68 28.84 2.51
N LEU A 309 13.52 28.88 3.56
CA LEU A 309 13.14 29.17 4.94
C LEU A 309 13.73 30.52 5.39
N GLN A 310 13.01 31.20 6.28
CA GLN A 310 13.45 32.45 6.91
C GLN A 310 14.20 32.13 8.20
N LEU A 311 15.35 31.48 8.09
CA LEU A 311 16.25 31.21 9.22
C LEU A 311 17.08 32.46 9.54
N ASP A 312 17.39 32.68 10.82
CA ASP A 312 18.35 33.71 11.18
C ASP A 312 19.77 33.34 10.66
N PRO A 313 20.64 34.34 10.43
CA PRO A 313 21.97 34.09 9.87
C PRO A 313 22.84 33.16 10.71
N GLN A 314 22.69 33.19 12.04
CA GLN A 314 23.51 32.38 12.94
C GLN A 314 23.08 30.90 12.88
N ALA A 315 21.78 30.60 12.93
CA ALA A 315 21.26 29.25 12.74
C ALA A 315 21.67 28.68 11.38
N ARG A 316 21.54 29.49 10.32
CA ARG A 316 21.94 29.09 8.96
C ARG A 316 23.42 28.73 8.90
N GLN A 317 24.28 29.56 9.51
CA GLN A 317 25.71 29.29 9.57
C GLN A 317 26.02 27.98 10.30
N ARG A 318 25.39 27.74 11.46
CA ARG A 318 25.59 26.49 12.23
C ARG A 318 25.20 25.24 11.44
N ILE A 319 24.09 25.28 10.71
CA ILE A 319 23.66 24.16 9.86
C ILE A 319 24.63 23.96 8.69
N MET A 320 25.12 25.03 8.07
CA MET A 320 26.12 24.95 7.00
C MET A 320 27.46 24.39 7.48
N GLU A 321 27.89 24.75 8.70
CA GLU A 321 29.07 24.19 9.34
C GLU A 321 28.89 22.68 9.60
N ALA A 322 27.74 22.26 10.13
CA ALA A 322 27.41 20.85 10.35
C ALA A 322 27.38 20.04 9.05
N LEU A 323 26.83 20.61 7.96
CA LEU A 323 26.82 20.00 6.63
C LEU A 323 28.20 19.90 5.97
N SER A 324 29.18 20.65 6.47
CA SER A 324 30.55 20.69 5.94
C SER A 324 31.53 19.87 6.80
N ALA A 325 31.13 19.51 8.02
CA ALA A 325 31.90 18.65 8.89
C ALA A 325 31.90 17.19 8.40
N PRO A 326 33.03 16.46 8.49
CA PRO A 326 33.05 15.02 8.24
C PRO A 326 32.13 14.31 9.26
N PRO A 327 31.42 13.23 8.88
CA PRO A 327 30.45 12.58 9.76
C PRO A 327 31.10 12.13 11.07
N SER A 328 30.50 12.52 12.19
CA SER A 328 30.86 12.07 13.53
C SER A 328 30.69 10.55 13.60
N ARG A 329 31.74 9.81 13.98
CA ARG A 329 31.69 8.36 14.23
C ARG A 329 30.87 8.02 15.48
#